data_AF-A0AB73C0C7-F1
#
_entry.id   AF-A0AB73C0C7-F1
#
_cell.length_a   1.000
_cell.length_b   1.000
_cell.length_c   1.000
_cell.angle_alpha   90.00
_cell.angle_beta   90.00
_cell.angle_gamma   90.00
#
_symmetry.space_group_name_H-M   'P 1'
#
loop_
_entity.id
_entity.type
_entity.pdbx_description
1 polymer ?
#
loop_
_entity_poly.entity_id
_entity_poly.type
_entity_poly.pdbx_seq_one_letter_code
_entity_poly.pdbx_strand_id
1 'polypeptide(L)'
;MKGIFKGKEIIRKYKNYDLEYSASIAQKATDTYHKTPVQFDEFLIKNGTSYIRDDGRIEYMMKGYVNGKEGIYHITLKEGKTIIHKNFVPAKRWGGYMAEKELPPYNSIK
;
A
#
# COMPACT_ATOMS: atom_id res chain seq x y z
N MET A 1 -24.70 -1.25 -9.81
CA MET A 1 -23.26 -1.36 -10.15
C MET A 1 -22.52 -0.17 -9.54
N LYS A 2 -21.74 -0.38 -8.47
CA LYS A 2 -20.96 0.68 -7.83
C LYS A 2 -19.61 0.81 -8.56
N GLY A 3 -19.34 2.01 -9.06
CA GLY A 3 -18.30 2.27 -10.06
C GLY A 3 -16.87 2.18 -9.51
N ILE A 4 -15.97 1.68 -10.35
CA ILE A 4 -14.52 1.82 -10.22
C ILE A 4 -14.20 3.30 -10.45
N PHE A 5 -14.11 4.09 -9.37
CA PHE A 5 -13.70 5.49 -9.49
C PHE A 5 -12.20 5.58 -9.79
N LYS A 6 -11.86 6.27 -10.88
CA LYS A 6 -10.48 6.54 -11.29
C LYS A 6 -9.81 7.40 -10.20
N GLY A 7 -8.97 6.77 -9.37
CA GLY A 7 -8.15 7.41 -8.33
C GLY A 7 -7.21 8.54 -8.80
N LYS A 8 -7.22 8.93 -10.08
CA LYS A 8 -6.38 10.01 -10.64
C LYS A 8 -6.64 11.38 -10.01
N GLU A 9 -7.87 11.67 -9.58
CA GLU A 9 -8.23 13.00 -9.08
C GLU A 9 -7.78 13.21 -7.62
N ILE A 10 -7.91 12.17 -6.78
CA ILE A 10 -7.39 12.16 -5.40
C ILE A 10 -5.86 12.26 -5.42
N ILE A 11 -5.18 11.52 -6.30
CA ILE A 11 -3.71 11.56 -6.46
C ILE A 11 -3.21 12.98 -6.82
N ARG A 12 -4.00 13.78 -7.55
CA ARG A 12 -3.60 15.14 -7.96
C ARG A 12 -3.65 16.14 -6.80
N LYS A 13 -4.52 15.93 -5.80
CA LYS A 13 -4.65 16.79 -4.61
C LYS A 13 -3.47 16.64 -3.63
N TYR A 14 -2.80 15.49 -3.62
CA TYR A 14 -1.74 15.16 -2.65
C TYR A 14 -0.32 15.16 -3.24
N LYS A 15 -0.13 15.73 -4.43
CA LYS A 15 1.15 15.72 -5.16
C LYS A 15 2.28 16.57 -4.54
N ASN A 16 2.00 17.33 -3.48
CA ASN A 16 2.91 18.35 -2.91
C ASN A 16 3.12 18.21 -1.39
N TYR A 17 2.87 17.03 -0.79
CA TYR A 17 3.20 16.80 0.61
C TYR A 17 4.36 15.82 0.72
N ASP A 18 5.34 16.15 1.55
CA ASP A 18 6.28 15.17 2.07
C ASP A 18 5.46 14.08 2.78
N LEU A 19 5.68 12.81 2.40
CA LEU A 19 4.99 11.69 3.05
C LEU A 19 5.36 11.67 4.53
N GLU A 20 4.34 11.66 5.38
CA GLU A 20 4.51 11.50 6.82
C GLU A 20 4.45 10.01 7.19
N TYR A 21 5.20 9.61 8.21
CA TYR A 21 5.21 8.23 8.68
C TYR A 21 4.75 8.18 10.14
N SER A 22 3.78 7.30 10.43
CA SER A 22 3.41 7.06 11.83
C SER A 22 4.59 6.52 12.63
N ALA A 23 4.59 6.78 13.94
CA ALA A 23 5.66 6.33 14.84
C ALA A 23 5.92 4.82 14.78
N SER A 24 4.88 4.00 14.54
CA SER A 24 5.00 2.55 14.39
C SER A 24 5.77 2.16 13.12
N ILE A 25 5.57 2.89 12.02
CA ILE A 25 6.30 2.64 10.77
C ILE A 25 7.75 3.10 10.88
N ALA A 26 8.00 4.25 11.51
CA ALA A 26 9.36 4.71 11.77
C ALA A 26 10.17 3.69 12.60
N GLN A 27 9.55 3.07 13.61
CA GLN A 27 10.19 2.04 14.43
C GLN A 27 10.48 0.74 13.66
N LYS A 28 9.59 0.34 12.75
CA LYS A 28 9.71 -0.90 11.96
C LYS A 28 10.59 -0.78 10.73
N ALA A 29 11.13 0.40 10.42
CA ALA A 29 11.94 0.64 9.22
C ALA A 29 13.21 -0.24 9.13
N THR A 30 13.62 -0.89 10.22
CA THR A 30 14.74 -1.84 10.27
C THR A 30 14.34 -3.29 9.93
N ASP A 31 13.04 -3.61 9.87
CA ASP A 31 12.53 -4.94 9.54
C ASP A 31 12.58 -5.19 8.02
N THR A 32 12.96 -6.41 7.64
CA THR A 32 13.19 -6.84 6.26
C THR A 32 11.99 -6.63 5.34
N TYR A 33 10.77 -6.77 5.87
CA TYR A 33 9.54 -6.56 5.07
C TYR A 33 8.97 -5.13 5.14
N HIS A 34 9.61 -4.24 5.91
CA HIS A 34 9.15 -2.87 6.12
C HIS A 34 10.13 -1.82 5.55
N LYS A 35 11.34 -2.24 5.15
CA LYS A 35 12.47 -1.38 4.76
C LYS A 35 12.49 -0.88 3.30
N THR A 36 11.34 -0.65 2.64
CA THR A 36 11.39 -0.02 1.31
C THR A 36 11.75 1.48 1.44
N PRO A 37 12.52 2.05 0.50
CA PRO A 37 12.88 3.47 0.56
C PRO A 37 11.66 4.37 0.26
N VAL A 38 11.71 5.64 0.68
CA VAL A 38 10.63 6.63 0.48
C VAL A 38 10.23 6.74 -1.00
N GLN A 39 11.21 6.76 -1.90
CA GLN A 39 10.98 6.83 -3.34
C GLN A 39 10.19 5.61 -3.86
N PHE A 40 10.36 4.45 -3.23
CA PHE A 40 9.56 3.28 -3.58
C PHE A 40 8.13 3.41 -3.07
N ASP A 41 7.90 4.01 -1.90
CA ASP A 41 6.56 4.26 -1.38
C ASP A 41 5.78 5.19 -2.30
N GLU A 42 6.41 6.27 -2.76
CA GLU A 42 5.85 7.19 -3.76
C GLU A 42 5.55 6.48 -5.08
N PHE A 43 6.49 5.63 -5.55
CA PHE A 43 6.30 4.83 -6.75
C PHE A 43 5.10 3.90 -6.61
N LEU A 44 4.97 3.22 -5.47
CA LEU A 44 3.88 2.31 -5.17
C LEU A 44 2.54 3.05 -5.13
N ILE A 45 2.48 4.21 -4.45
CA ILE A 45 1.27 5.04 -4.38
C ILE A 45 0.84 5.52 -5.77
N LYS A 46 1.80 5.85 -6.64
CA LYS A 46 1.53 6.36 -7.99
C LYS A 46 1.11 5.27 -8.98
N ASN A 47 1.67 4.06 -8.86
CA ASN A 47 1.57 3.03 -9.91
C ASN A 47 0.83 1.76 -9.48
N GLY A 48 0.70 1.52 -8.17
CA GLY A 48 0.06 0.34 -7.61
C GLY A 48 -1.45 0.27 -7.82
N THR A 49 -2.02 -0.88 -7.47
CA THR A 49 -3.47 -1.04 -7.32
C THR A 49 -3.91 -0.31 -6.05
N SER A 50 -4.88 0.61 -6.18
CA SER A 50 -5.44 1.34 -5.06
C SER A 50 -6.84 0.82 -4.67
N TYR A 51 -7.13 0.77 -3.38
CA TYR A 51 -8.45 0.47 -2.83
C TYR A 51 -8.80 1.49 -1.74
N ILE A 52 -9.91 2.21 -1.91
CA ILE A 52 -10.37 3.24 -0.96
C ILE A 52 -11.35 2.57 0.00
N ARG A 53 -11.09 2.68 1.30
CA ARG A 53 -11.98 2.20 2.35
C ARG A 53 -13.07 3.22 2.66
N ASP A 54 -14.16 2.75 3.24
CA ASP A 54 -15.29 3.60 3.65
C ASP A 54 -14.91 4.64 4.72
N ASP A 55 -13.86 4.37 5.50
CA ASP A 55 -13.31 5.28 6.51
C ASP A 55 -12.30 6.32 5.96
N GLY A 56 -12.14 6.38 4.63
CA GLY A 56 -11.26 7.32 3.96
C GLY A 56 -9.79 6.93 3.90
N ARG A 57 -9.40 5.77 4.46
CA ARG A 57 -8.07 5.20 4.22
C ARG A 57 -7.93 4.72 2.78
N ILE A 58 -6.71 4.79 2.25
CA ILE A 58 -6.38 4.30 0.91
C ILE A 58 -5.32 3.22 1.04
N GLU A 59 -5.65 2.03 0.58
CA GLU A 59 -4.73 0.91 0.47
C GLU A 59 -4.07 0.95 -0.91
N TYR A 60 -2.75 0.80 -0.95
CA TYR A 60 -1.98 0.66 -2.18
C TYR A 60 -1.23 -0.66 -2.15
N MET A 61 -1.31 -1.40 -3.25
CA MET A 61 -0.73 -2.73 -3.39
C MET A 61 0.03 -2.86 -4.70
N MET A 62 1.17 -3.54 -4.65
CA MET A 62 1.97 -3.84 -5.83
C MET A 62 2.69 -5.18 -5.67
N LYS A 63 2.65 -6.02 -6.70
CA LYS A 63 3.43 -7.25 -6.76
C LYS A 63 4.92 -6.95 -6.84
N GLY A 64 5.71 -7.84 -6.27
CA GLY A 64 7.15 -7.77 -6.42
C GLY A 64 7.85 -8.86 -5.61
N TYR A 65 9.14 -8.65 -5.38
CA TYR A 65 10.02 -9.65 -4.78
C TYR A 65 10.85 -9.05 -3.66
N VAL A 66 10.97 -9.78 -2.55
CA VAL A 66 11.95 -9.52 -1.49
C VAL A 66 12.78 -10.78 -1.30
N ASN A 67 14.10 -10.68 -1.50
CA ASN A 67 15.04 -11.81 -1.40
C ASN A 67 14.60 -13.04 -2.21
N GLY A 68 14.17 -12.83 -3.46
CA GLY A 68 13.72 -13.89 -4.36
C GLY A 68 12.33 -14.47 -4.07
N LYS A 69 11.63 -13.98 -3.05
CA LYS A 69 10.26 -14.42 -2.72
C LYS A 69 9.25 -13.44 -3.30
N GLU A 70 8.35 -13.96 -4.14
CA GLU A 70 7.22 -13.19 -4.69
C GLU A 70 6.20 -12.84 -3.59
N GLY A 71 5.56 -11.69 -3.72
CA GLY A 71 4.53 -11.22 -2.81
C GLY A 71 4.02 -9.83 -3.16
N ILE A 72 3.29 -9.25 -2.20
CA ILE A 72 2.63 -7.94 -2.34
C ILE A 72 3.26 -6.96 -1.36
N TYR A 73 3.77 -5.85 -1.89
CA TYR A 73 3.99 -4.64 -1.11
C TYR A 73 2.64 -3.98 -0.82
N HIS A 74 2.39 -3.62 0.43
CA HIS A 74 1.13 -3.06 0.90
C HIS A 74 1.40 -1.79 1.72
N ILE A 75 0.77 -0.67 1.34
CA ILE A 75 0.81 0.60 2.07
C ILE A 75 -0.62 1.05 2.38
N THR A 76 -0.87 1.49 3.61
CA THR A 76 -2.11 2.20 3.97
C THR A 76 -1.79 3.66 4.21
N LEU A 77 -2.44 4.53 3.43
CA LEU A 77 -2.39 5.98 3.55
C LEU A 77 -3.63 6.51 4.27
N LYS A 78 -3.43 7.36 5.26
CA LYS A 78 -4.49 8.07 6.00
C LYS A 78 -4.41 9.57 5.70
N GLU A 79 -5.58 10.20 5.56
CA GLU A 79 -5.70 11.67 5.35
C GLU A 79 -4.89 12.19 4.14
N GLY A 80 -4.59 11.28 3.19
CA GLY A 80 -3.85 11.58 1.96
C GLY A 80 -2.37 11.93 2.11
N LYS A 81 -1.79 11.84 3.31
CA LYS A 81 -0.37 12.17 3.52
C LYS A 81 0.38 11.27 4.51
N THR A 82 -0.30 10.59 5.43
CA THR A 82 0.36 9.83 6.50
C THR A 82 0.31 8.33 6.22
N ILE A 83 1.47 7.69 6.08
CA ILE A 83 1.61 6.24 5.99
C ILE A 83 1.49 5.63 7.39
N ILE A 84 0.42 4.88 7.60
CA ILE A 84 0.09 4.23 8.88
C ILE A 84 0.35 2.71 8.85
N HIS A 85 0.48 2.15 7.66
CA HIS A 85 0.84 0.76 7.44
C HIS A 85 1.76 0.64 6.23
N LYS A 86 2.74 -0.25 6.33
CA LYS A 86 3.66 -0.58 5.25
C LYS A 86 4.22 -1.97 5.52
N ASN A 87 4.12 -2.89 4.58
CA ASN A 87 4.66 -4.24 4.72
C ASN A 87 4.83 -4.93 3.36
N PHE A 88 5.60 -6.01 3.34
CA PHE A 88 5.62 -7.00 2.26
C PHE A 88 5.02 -8.32 2.74
N VAL A 89 4.01 -8.80 2.02
CA VAL A 89 3.31 -10.05 2.32
C VAL A 89 3.64 -11.08 1.23
N PRO A 90 4.36 -12.17 1.55
CA PRO A 90 4.65 -13.22 0.58
C PRO A 90 3.39 -13.78 -0.07
N ALA A 91 3.43 -14.11 -1.36
CA ALA A 91 2.26 -14.55 -2.14
C ALA A 91 1.51 -15.72 -1.47
N LYS A 92 2.26 -16.69 -0.92
CA LYS A 92 1.71 -17.83 -0.17
C LYS A 92 0.90 -17.46 1.08
N ARG A 93 1.08 -16.25 1.62
CA ARG A 93 0.36 -15.72 2.79
C ARG A 93 -0.74 -14.74 2.40
N TRP A 94 -0.78 -14.29 1.15
CA TRP A 94 -1.72 -13.26 0.70
C TRP A 94 -3.18 -13.66 0.91
N GLY A 95 -3.55 -14.91 0.61
CA GLY A 95 -4.93 -15.38 0.74
C GLY A 95 -5.52 -15.23 2.15
N GLY A 96 -4.75 -15.53 3.20
CA GLY A 96 -5.18 -15.32 4.58
C GLY A 96 -5.20 -13.84 4.96
N TYR A 97 -4.15 -13.11 4.57
CA TYR A 97 -4.01 -11.69 4.87
C TYR A 97 -5.12 -10.84 4.22
N MET A 98 -5.45 -11.10 2.95
CA MET A 98 -6.49 -10.39 2.24
C MET A 98 -7.89 -10.65 2.84
N ALA A 99 -8.13 -11.86 3.36
CA ALA A 99 -9.38 -12.19 4.01
C ALA A 99 -9.51 -11.45 5.36
N GLU A 100 -8.44 -11.44 6.16
CA GLU A 100 -8.40 -10.72 7.44
C GLU A 100 -8.55 -9.20 7.27
N LYS A 101 -7.98 -8.63 6.19
CA LYS A 101 -7.92 -7.18 5.95
C LYS A 101 -8.95 -6.68 4.93
N GLU A 102 -9.78 -7.57 4.40
CA GLU A 102 -10.76 -7.30 3.35
C GLU A 102 -10.13 -6.60 2.13
N LEU A 103 -9.02 -7.16 1.64
CA LEU A 103 -8.24 -6.61 0.53
C LEU A 103 -8.52 -7.33 -0.79
N PRO A 104 -8.20 -6.71 -1.94
CA PRO A 104 -8.34 -7.34 -3.25
C PRO A 104 -7.57 -8.67 -3.39
N PRO A 105 -8.08 -9.61 -4.22
CA PRO A 105 -7.40 -10.86 -4.50
C PRO A 105 -6.06 -10.66 -5.24
N TYR A 106 -5.13 -11.60 -5.08
CA TYR A 106 -3.79 -11.52 -5.67
C TYR A 106 -3.80 -11.19 -7.17
N ASN A 107 -4.74 -11.79 -7.91
CA ASN A 107 -4.82 -11.64 -9.36
C ASN A 107 -5.33 -10.27 -9.83
N SER A 108 -5.94 -9.46 -8.95
CA SER A 108 -6.37 -8.09 -9.28
C SER A 108 -5.33 -7.03 -8.95
N ILE A 109 -4.19 -7.43 -8.37
CA ILE A 109 -3.09 -6.53 -8.00
C ILE A 109 -2.07 -6.48 -9.14
N LYS A 110 -1.64 -5.25 -9.47
CA LYS A 110 -0.59 -4.97 -10.46
C LYS A 110 0.78 -5.39 -9.95
#